data_AF-F2RHI1-F1
#
_entry.id   AF-F2RHI1-F1
#
_cell.length_a   1.000
_cell.length_b   1.000
_cell.length_c   1.000
_cell.angle_alpha   90.00
_cell.angle_beta   90.00
_cell.angle_gamma   90.00
#
_symmetry.space_group_name_H-M   'P 1'
#
loop_
_entity.id
_entity.type
_entity.pdbx_description
1 polymer ?
#
loop_
_entity_poly.entity_id
_entity_poly.type
_entity_poly.pdbx_seq_one_letter_code
_entity_poly.pdbx_strand_id
1 'polypeptide(L)'
;MSALIGPVNPASYAVYERLGADSLNVPSGLTLVHLTEIRRVSRAPMDLYVEAPDDLGGYVRMYETAELIRRGAPLYLKFGLSRAAGIYPYGAQLREHALATARERVRRGRLVLDLLARHGADDGMSPIGSRHPGELRRFPVDGTVVEARRSS
;
A
#
# COMPACT_ATOMS: atom_id res chain seq x y z
N MET A 1 -7.08 3.23 -6.84
CA MET A 1 -7.83 1.95 -6.82
C MET A 1 -8.47 1.77 -5.44
N SER A 2 -9.71 1.28 -5.33
CA SER A 2 -10.38 1.04 -4.03
C SER A 2 -9.71 -0.11 -3.26
N ALA A 3 -9.73 -0.04 -1.92
CA ALA A 3 -9.17 -1.07 -1.05
C ALA A 3 -9.93 -2.41 -1.11
N LEU A 4 -11.19 -2.39 -1.55
CA LEU A 4 -12.06 -3.57 -1.63
C LEU A 4 -11.84 -4.41 -2.90
N ILE A 5 -11.09 -3.91 -3.88
CA ILE A 5 -10.87 -4.56 -5.18
C ILE A 5 -9.38 -4.82 -5.44
N GLY A 6 -8.59 -4.93 -4.38
CA GLY A 6 -7.14 -5.13 -4.48
C GLY A 6 -6.79 -6.49 -5.09
N PRO A 7 -5.84 -6.56 -6.04
CA PRO A 7 -5.33 -7.84 -6.54
C PRO A 7 -4.74 -8.69 -5.40
N VAL A 8 -5.04 -9.99 -5.42
CA VAL A 8 -4.65 -10.94 -4.37
C VAL A 8 -3.57 -11.93 -4.81
N ASN A 9 -3.06 -11.79 -6.04
CA ASN A 9 -2.05 -12.68 -6.60
C ASN A 9 -1.06 -11.91 -7.51
N PRO A 10 0.13 -12.47 -7.75
CA PRO A 10 1.18 -11.82 -8.55
C PRO A 10 0.74 -11.45 -9.97
N ALA A 11 0.02 -12.34 -10.66
CA ALA A 11 -0.38 -12.15 -12.06
C ALA A 11 -1.30 -10.93 -12.23
N SER A 12 -2.36 -10.85 -11.42
CA SER A 12 -3.30 -9.72 -11.43
C SER A 12 -2.62 -8.40 -11.07
N TYR A 13 -1.73 -8.41 -10.07
CA TYR A 13 -0.99 -7.23 -9.66
C TYR A 13 -0.11 -6.69 -10.81
N ALA A 14 0.62 -7.56 -11.51
CA ALA A 14 1.44 -7.19 -12.65
C ALA A 14 0.62 -6.63 -13.82
N VAL A 15 -0.59 -7.16 -14.06
CA VAL A 15 -1.50 -6.62 -15.09
C VAL A 15 -1.90 -5.20 -14.75
N TYR A 16 -2.30 -4.93 -13.51
CA TYR A 16 -2.69 -3.56 -13.14
C TYR A 16 -1.54 -2.55 -13.21
N GLU A 17 -0.33 -2.93 -12.79
CA GLU A 17 0.86 -2.09 -13.03
C GLU A 17 0.96 -1.76 -14.53
N ARG A 18 0.86 -2.76 -15.40
CA ARG A 18 0.99 -2.56 -16.85
C ARG A 18 -0.11 -1.70 -17.46
N LEU A 19 -1.31 -1.73 -16.88
CA LEU A 19 -2.44 -0.87 -17.24
C LEU A 19 -2.30 0.58 -16.76
N GLY A 20 -1.24 0.92 -16.01
CA GLY A 20 -0.93 2.29 -15.59
C GLY A 20 -1.16 2.56 -14.10
N ALA A 21 -1.38 1.54 -13.27
CA ALA A 21 -1.42 1.76 -11.82
C ALA A 21 -0.03 2.16 -11.28
N ASP A 22 0.00 3.25 -10.50
CA ASP A 22 1.21 3.75 -9.83
C ASP A 22 1.37 3.25 -8.40
N SER A 23 0.27 2.82 -7.78
CA SER A 23 0.24 2.03 -6.54
C SER A 23 -1.04 1.22 -6.47
N LEU A 24 -1.04 0.15 -5.67
CA LEU A 24 -2.17 -0.78 -5.58
C LEU A 24 -2.48 -1.14 -4.14
N ASN A 25 -3.76 -1.12 -3.79
CA ASN A 25 -4.24 -1.64 -2.52
C ASN A 25 -4.21 -3.15 -2.55
N VAL A 26 -3.73 -3.74 -1.46
CA VAL A 26 -3.76 -5.18 -1.24
C VAL A 26 -4.50 -5.50 0.06
N PRO A 27 -5.18 -6.65 0.17
CA PRO A 27 -5.84 -7.02 1.42
C PRO A 27 -4.85 -7.17 2.58
N SER A 28 -5.23 -6.68 3.75
CA SER A 28 -4.41 -6.74 4.97
C SER A 28 -4.09 -8.16 5.43
N GLY A 29 -4.91 -9.14 5.02
CA GLY A 29 -4.73 -10.56 5.33
C GLY A 29 -3.70 -11.29 4.46
N LEU A 30 -3.08 -10.65 3.45
CA LEU A 30 -2.04 -11.31 2.67
C LEU A 30 -0.82 -11.68 3.53
N THR A 31 -0.36 -12.93 3.38
CA THR A 31 0.82 -13.44 4.08
C THR A 31 2.10 -12.78 3.57
N LEU A 32 3.17 -12.84 4.35
CA LEU A 32 4.50 -12.36 3.94
C LEU A 32 5.00 -13.04 2.65
N VAL A 33 4.64 -14.30 2.44
CA VAL A 33 4.97 -15.05 1.22
C VAL A 33 4.23 -14.45 0.02
N HIS A 34 2.92 -14.17 0.14
CA HIS A 34 2.17 -13.55 -0.95
C HIS A 34 2.75 -12.18 -1.35
N LEU A 35 3.16 -11.36 -0.38
CA LEU A 35 3.80 -10.07 -0.65
C LEU A 35 5.13 -10.24 -1.39
N THR A 36 5.93 -11.24 -1.00
CA THR A 36 7.19 -11.57 -1.66
C THR A 36 6.96 -11.99 -3.12
N GLU A 37 5.95 -12.83 -3.37
CA GLU A 37 5.62 -13.28 -4.72
C GLU A 37 5.11 -12.14 -5.61
N ILE A 38 4.28 -11.24 -5.07
CA ILE A 38 3.87 -10.02 -5.79
C ILE A 38 5.10 -9.18 -6.13
N ARG A 39 6.03 -9.02 -5.18
CA ARG A 39 7.23 -8.21 -5.37
C ARG A 39 8.17 -8.75 -6.45
N ARG A 40 8.20 -10.07 -6.65
CA ARG A 40 9.01 -10.70 -7.71
C ARG A 40 8.57 -10.30 -9.12
N VAL A 41 7.28 -9.98 -9.31
CA VAL A 41 6.71 -9.77 -10.65
C VAL A 41 6.32 -8.33 -10.95
N SER A 42 6.28 -7.45 -9.94
CA SER A 42 5.84 -6.07 -10.09
C SER A 42 6.75 -5.09 -9.37
N ARG A 43 6.89 -3.89 -9.95
CA ARG A 43 7.61 -2.78 -9.31
C ARG A 43 6.70 -1.82 -8.55
N ALA A 44 5.39 -1.83 -8.80
CA ALA A 44 4.46 -0.89 -8.20
C ALA A 44 4.40 -1.02 -6.66
N PRO A 45 4.34 0.12 -5.92
CA PRO A 45 4.13 0.12 -4.48
C PRO A 45 2.81 -0.48 -4.03
N MET A 46 2.87 -1.22 -2.93
CA MET A 46 1.70 -1.79 -2.25
C MET A 46 1.15 -0.82 -1.19
N ASP A 47 -0.09 -0.40 -1.34
CA ASP A 47 -0.87 0.27 -0.31
C ASP A 47 -1.42 -0.79 0.66
N LEU A 48 -0.95 -0.81 1.90
CA LEU A 48 -1.30 -1.85 2.89
C LEU A 48 -1.75 -1.23 4.20
N TYR A 49 -2.94 -1.62 4.68
CA TYR A 49 -3.34 -1.32 6.05
C TYR A 49 -2.60 -2.23 7.04
N VAL A 50 -1.71 -1.65 7.84
CA VAL A 50 -1.11 -2.34 9.00
C VAL A 50 -2.03 -2.35 10.20
N GLU A 51 -3.01 -1.46 10.20
CA GLU A 51 -4.19 -1.56 11.05
C GLU A 51 -5.38 -1.26 10.16
N ALA A 52 -6.22 -2.26 9.91
CA ALA A 52 -7.38 -2.12 9.05
C ALA A 52 -8.59 -1.68 9.88
N PRO A 53 -9.47 -0.80 9.35
CA PRO A 53 -10.78 -0.63 9.93
C PRO A 53 -11.60 -1.93 9.77
N ASP A 54 -12.68 -2.06 10.56
CA ASP A 54 -13.39 -3.33 10.70
C ASP A 54 -14.10 -3.77 9.41
N ASP A 55 -14.52 -2.81 8.59
CA ASP A 55 -15.07 -3.03 7.24
C ASP A 55 -14.04 -3.62 6.25
N LEU A 56 -12.74 -3.51 6.56
CA LEU A 56 -11.63 -4.11 5.81
C LEU A 56 -11.00 -5.30 6.56
N GLY A 57 -11.75 -5.91 7.48
CA GLY A 57 -11.37 -7.14 8.19
C GLY A 57 -10.69 -6.92 9.54
N GLY A 58 -10.50 -5.68 10.00
CA GLY A 58 -10.08 -5.38 11.38
C GLY A 58 -8.68 -5.90 11.78
N TYR A 59 -7.83 -6.20 10.81
CA TYR A 59 -6.47 -6.71 11.04
C TYR A 59 -5.59 -5.71 11.79
N VAL A 60 -4.75 -6.20 12.71
CA VAL A 60 -3.75 -5.40 13.42
C VAL A 60 -2.38 -6.07 13.28
N ARG A 61 -1.52 -5.49 12.45
CA ARG A 61 -0.22 -6.03 12.01
C ARG A 61 0.95 -5.07 12.27
N MET A 62 0.79 -4.11 13.19
CA MET A 62 1.82 -3.09 13.48
C MET A 62 3.18 -3.69 13.85
N TYR A 63 3.20 -4.78 14.61
CA TYR A 63 4.44 -5.47 15.00
C TYR A 63 5.13 -6.21 13.84
N GLU A 64 4.40 -6.49 12.76
CA GLU A 64 4.98 -7.12 11.56
C GLU A 64 5.58 -6.09 10.59
N THR A 65 5.44 -4.78 10.86
CA THR A 65 5.79 -3.72 9.89
C THR A 65 7.21 -3.84 9.36
N ALA A 66 8.19 -4.14 10.21
CA ALA A 66 9.58 -4.28 9.77
C ALA A 66 9.73 -5.44 8.76
N GLU A 67 9.05 -6.56 8.98
CA GLU A 67 9.09 -7.71 8.06
C GLU A 67 8.27 -7.47 6.79
N LEU A 68 7.14 -6.76 6.91
CA LEU A 68 6.36 -6.31 5.76
C LEU A 68 7.21 -5.45 4.83
N ILE A 69 7.96 -4.49 5.37
CA ILE A 69 8.89 -3.63 4.60
C ILE A 69 9.97 -4.49 3.94
N ARG A 70 10.66 -5.35 4.70
CA ARG A 70 11.73 -6.20 4.15
C ARG A 70 11.28 -7.06 2.97
N ARG A 71 10.04 -7.56 2.98
CA ARG A 71 9.54 -8.47 1.94
C ARG A 71 8.75 -7.82 0.83
N GLY A 72 8.07 -6.71 1.13
CA GLY A 72 7.10 -6.08 0.24
C GLY A 72 7.50 -4.71 -0.29
N ALA A 73 8.61 -4.11 0.16
CA ALA A 73 8.95 -2.75 -0.24
C ALA A 73 9.17 -2.61 -1.77
N PRO A 74 8.76 -1.47 -2.37
CA PRO A 74 8.17 -0.29 -1.73
C PRO A 74 6.69 -0.51 -1.35
N LEU A 75 6.28 0.06 -0.21
CA LEU A 75 4.92 -0.03 0.29
C LEU A 75 4.51 1.24 1.05
N TYR A 76 3.23 1.55 0.99
CA TYR A 76 2.60 2.65 1.72
C TYR A 76 1.75 2.07 2.86
N LEU A 77 2.18 2.36 4.08
CA LEU A 77 1.50 1.91 5.30
C LEU A 77 0.28 2.79 5.57
N LYS A 78 -0.88 2.15 5.71
CA LYS A 78 -2.15 2.81 6.02
C LYS A 78 -2.60 2.46 7.44
N PHE A 79 -3.13 3.48 8.11
CA PHE A 79 -3.58 3.41 9.49
C PHE A 79 -5.09 3.63 9.53
N GLY A 80 -5.82 2.53 9.60
CA GLY A 80 -7.27 2.39 9.52
C GLY A 80 -8.02 2.63 10.83
N LEU A 81 -7.36 2.36 11.97
CA LEU A 81 -7.94 2.19 13.30
C LEU A 81 -8.94 1.03 13.38
N SER A 82 -8.48 -0.11 13.91
CA SER A 82 -9.34 -1.27 14.16
C SER A 82 -10.26 -0.96 15.34
N ARG A 83 -11.51 -1.46 15.30
CA ARG A 83 -12.53 -1.27 16.36
C ARG A 83 -12.94 0.17 16.60
N ALA A 84 -12.67 1.07 15.65
CA ALA A 84 -13.15 2.44 15.70
C ALA A 84 -14.49 2.57 14.97
N ALA A 85 -15.41 3.38 15.51
CA ALA A 85 -16.65 3.68 14.82
C ALA A 85 -16.36 4.37 13.47
N GLY A 86 -17.00 3.87 12.41
CA GLY A 86 -16.88 4.42 11.06
C GLY A 86 -17.34 5.87 10.98
N ILE A 87 -16.70 6.65 10.11
CA ILE A 87 -16.99 8.07 9.90
C ILE A 87 -17.69 8.35 8.56
N TYR A 88 -17.99 7.31 7.79
CA TYR A 88 -18.63 7.42 6.47
C TYR A 88 -20.10 6.96 6.52
N PRO A 89 -21.04 7.71 5.92
CA PRO A 89 -20.85 9.04 5.34
C PRO A 89 -20.59 10.11 6.42
N TYR A 90 -19.70 11.05 6.12
CA TYR A 90 -19.34 12.11 7.06
C TYR A 90 -20.38 13.25 7.06
N GLY A 91 -20.67 13.78 8.24
CA GLY A 91 -21.49 14.98 8.44
C GLY A 91 -20.99 15.80 9.63
N ALA A 92 -21.47 17.04 9.77
CA ALA A 92 -21.02 17.97 10.82
C ALA A 92 -21.15 17.39 12.24
N GLN A 93 -22.16 16.55 12.47
CA GLN A 93 -22.40 15.83 13.72
C GLN A 93 -21.27 14.86 14.10
N LEU A 94 -20.46 14.42 13.12
CA LEU A 94 -19.32 13.52 13.34
C LEU A 94 -17.98 14.25 13.44
N ARG A 95 -17.97 15.59 13.42
CA ARG A 95 -16.73 16.38 13.36
C ARG A 95 -15.75 16.06 14.50
N GLU A 96 -16.25 16.01 15.72
CA GLU A 96 -15.41 15.73 16.90
C GLU A 96 -14.81 14.33 16.84
N HIS A 97 -15.61 13.34 16.46
CA HIS A 97 -15.17 11.95 16.28
C HIS A 97 -14.16 11.81 15.13
N ALA A 98 -14.37 12.50 14.01
CA ALA A 98 -13.42 12.52 12.89
C ALA A 98 -12.08 13.14 13.30
N LEU A 99 -12.08 14.22 14.07
CA LEU A 99 -10.85 14.83 14.60
C LEU A 99 -10.15 13.92 15.61
N ALA A 100 -10.91 13.27 16.50
CA ALA A 100 -10.35 12.32 17.47
C ALA A 100 -9.68 11.12 16.78
N THR A 101 -10.36 10.52 15.80
CA THR A 101 -9.81 9.41 15.01
C THR A 101 -8.63 9.84 14.14
N ALA A 102 -8.62 11.05 13.59
CA ALA A 102 -7.46 11.58 12.87
C ALA A 102 -6.22 11.70 13.77
N ARG A 103 -6.37 12.24 14.99
CA ARG A 103 -5.27 12.32 15.97
C ARG A 103 -4.74 10.94 16.33
N GLU A 104 -5.61 9.97 16.50
CA GLU A 104 -5.21 8.61 16.83
C GLU A 104 -4.45 7.94 15.66
N ARG A 105 -4.85 8.16 14.40
CA ARG A 105 -4.08 7.67 13.22
C ARG A 105 -2.66 8.22 13.20
N VAL A 106 -2.48 9.50 13.52
CA VAL A 106 -1.15 10.13 13.63
C VAL A 106 -0.34 9.47 14.76
N ARG A 107 -0.95 9.24 15.92
CA ARG A 107 -0.32 8.53 17.03
C ARG A 107 0.09 7.10 16.63
N ARG A 108 -0.75 6.35 15.89
CA ARG A 108 -0.40 5.00 15.38
C ARG A 108 0.78 5.05 14.41
N GLY A 109 0.81 6.04 13.52
CA GLY A 109 1.98 6.30 12.67
C GLY A 109 3.25 6.50 13.48
N ARG A 110 3.20 7.31 14.54
CA ARG A 110 4.36 7.53 15.42
C ARG A 110 4.83 6.25 16.12
N LEU A 111 3.89 5.44 16.62
CA LEU A 111 4.22 4.16 17.27
C LEU A 111 4.90 3.19 16.30
N VAL A 112 4.46 3.15 15.03
CA VAL A 112 5.13 2.33 14.00
C VAL A 112 6.52 2.85 13.69
N LEU A 113 6.73 4.17 13.57
CA LEU A 113 8.08 4.73 13.41
C LEU A 113 9.01 4.32 14.56
N ASP A 114 8.51 4.38 15.80
CA ASP A 114 9.30 3.95 16.96
C ASP A 114 9.60 2.45 16.96
N LEU A 115 8.67 1.62 16.48
CA LEU A 115 8.92 0.19 16.29
C LEU A 115 10.01 -0.04 15.23
N LEU A 116 9.96 0.66 14.11
CA LEU A 116 10.96 0.53 13.05
C LEU A 116 12.35 0.92 13.54
N ALA A 117 12.48 2.04 14.24
CA ALA A 117 13.74 2.46 14.84
C ALA A 117 14.29 1.42 15.84
N ARG A 118 13.43 0.86 16.71
CA ARG A 118 13.84 -0.22 17.63
C ARG A 118 14.30 -1.49 16.92
N HIS A 119 13.78 -1.75 15.73
CA HIS A 119 14.14 -2.92 14.92
C HIS A 119 15.26 -2.62 13.89
N GLY A 120 15.79 -1.40 13.85
CA GLY A 120 16.78 -0.98 12.86
C GLY A 120 16.27 -1.09 11.41
N ALA A 121 15.00 -0.78 11.19
CA ALA A 121 14.31 -0.91 9.90
C ALA A 121 13.73 0.44 9.41
N ASP A 122 14.33 1.55 9.85
CA ASP A 122 13.93 2.93 9.57
C ASP A 122 14.75 3.62 8.46
N ASP A 123 15.72 2.91 7.87
CA ASP A 123 16.67 3.41 6.87
C ASP A 123 16.14 3.49 5.42
N GLY A 124 14.91 3.07 5.17
CA GLY A 124 14.30 2.99 3.82
C GLY A 124 13.14 3.96 3.54
N MET A 125 12.88 4.93 4.43
CA MET A 125 11.73 5.84 4.26
C MET A 125 11.98 6.86 3.14
N SER A 126 11.01 6.99 2.22
CA SER A 126 11.06 8.01 1.18
C SER A 126 10.99 9.43 1.78
N PRO A 127 11.60 10.44 1.13
CA PRO A 127 11.47 11.83 1.56
C PRO A 127 9.99 12.26 1.66
N ILE A 128 9.70 13.13 2.63
CA ILE A 128 8.36 13.69 2.81
C ILE A 128 7.88 14.33 1.50
N GLY A 129 6.68 13.97 1.07
CA GLY A 129 6.08 14.49 -0.16
C GLY A 129 6.49 13.77 -1.44
N SER A 130 7.42 12.80 -1.36
CA SER A 130 7.73 11.94 -2.51
C SER A 130 6.50 11.13 -2.93
N ARG A 131 6.21 11.13 -4.24
CA ARG A 131 5.08 10.40 -4.85
C ARG A 131 5.50 9.49 -5.98
N HIS A 132 6.76 9.56 -6.40
CA HIS A 132 7.22 8.86 -7.59
C HIS A 132 7.69 7.44 -7.23
N PRO A 133 7.01 6.39 -7.71
CA PRO A 133 7.31 5.00 -7.36
C PRO A 133 8.59 4.46 -8.03
N GLY A 134 9.23 5.26 -8.88
CA GLY A 134 10.32 4.83 -9.76
C GLY A 134 9.80 4.39 -11.12
N GLU A 135 10.65 3.71 -11.88
CA GLU A 135 10.29 3.19 -13.21
C GLU A 135 9.36 1.96 -13.08
N LEU A 136 8.16 2.07 -13.66
CA LEU A 136 7.13 1.04 -13.66
C LEU A 136 6.98 0.39 -15.03
N ARG A 137 6.52 -0.87 -15.05
CA ARG A 137 6.31 -1.66 -16.26
C ARG A 137 4.97 -1.30 -16.87
N ARG A 138 4.95 -0.92 -18.16
CA ARG A 138 3.72 -0.59 -18.89
C ARG A 138 3.51 -1.51 -20.08
N PHE A 139 2.26 -1.65 -20.53
CA PHE A 139 2.02 -2.22 -21.86
C PHE A 139 2.57 -1.27 -22.93
N PRO A 140 3.12 -1.79 -24.04
CA PRO A 140 3.46 -0.98 -25.19
C PRO A 140 2.22 -0.22 -25.66
N VAL A 141 2.37 1.07 -25.93
CA VAL A 141 1.34 1.85 -26.64
C VAL A 141 1.58 1.62 -28.13
N ASP A 142 0.56 1.18 -28.87
CA ASP A 142 0.68 0.85 -30.29
C ASP A 142 1.28 2.03 -31.07
N GLY A 143 2.51 1.83 -31.54
CA GLY A 143 3.36 2.82 -32.19
C GLY A 143 4.85 2.47 -32.13
N THR A 144 5.32 1.84 -31.04
CA THR A 144 6.73 1.44 -30.87
C THR A 144 7.09 0.07 -31.46
N VAL A 145 6.10 -0.79 -31.72
CA VAL A 145 6.33 -2.14 -32.26
C VAL A 145 6.46 -2.16 -33.79
N VAL A 146 5.95 -1.13 -34.47
CA VAL A 146 5.92 -1.11 -35.95
C VAL A 146 7.25 -0.67 -36.56
N GLU A 147 8.06 0.14 -35.87
CA GLU A 147 9.36 0.58 -36.38
C GLU A 147 10.44 -0.51 -36.26
N ALA A 148 10.43 -1.31 -35.18
CA ALA A 148 11.43 -2.36 -34.96
C ALA A 148 11.33 -3.56 -35.91
N ARG A 149 10.24 -3.68 -36.70
CA ARG A 149 10.02 -4.77 -37.67
C ARG A 149 10.15 -4.34 -39.14
N ARG A 150 10.47 -3.08 -39.42
CA ARG A 150 10.60 -2.56 -40.80
C ARG A 150 12.04 -2.37 -41.28
N SER A 151 13.03 -2.74 -40.45
CA SER A 151 14.46 -2.60 -40.75
C SER A 151 15.20 -3.94 -40.76
N SER A 152 14.64 -4.96 -41.40
CA SER A 152 15.31 -6.24 -41.70
C SER A 152 14.91 -6.75 -43.07
#